data_AF-G7VSW5-F1
#
_entry.id   AF-G7VSW5-F1
#
_cell.length_a   1.000
_cell.length_b   1.000
_cell.length_c   1.000
_cell.angle_alpha   90.00
_cell.angle_beta   90.00
_cell.angle_gamma   90.00
#
_symmetry.space_group_name_H-M   'P 1'
#
loop_
_entity.id
_entity.type
_entity.pdbx_description
1 polymer ?
#
loop_
_entity_poly.entity_id
_entity_poly.type
_entity_poly.pdbx_seq_one_letter_code
_entity_poly.pdbx_strand_id
1 'polypeptide(L)'
;MQTLLLWMFYISTFYAFIPALVSRLFGFRVFRRGKSEQEYALTFDDGPDPVYTPQLLDLLKRFDAKATFFVVGIHAEKHPELLKRMHDEGHLIGIHNYVHKSNWLMRPVTVRRQIARTEAVIRRVTGEGTTFYRPPWGIVNFFDISNSNGRRIVLWSSMFGDWKASIGAKQLAERMLKKLRGGEVMLLHDCGTTLGADAGAPQNMLIALEKLLVVAQERKLRSVRVDTLFCRESASRPATTETSSTSWFKRTLVFGWLLYERLFHVLFRLRPVRKEDTIFYYKRSIYHGPNVNMENGRWLEKGDAVVELHFDNKMLFQLGTTAKSMVHLAIQLIRIVKRQLPDLAYRIADDPKMNGIKAVYAVSMINRGPEKLGFQIRELPKGLFRIASTLYLKLLFSVIHPSGPEQLNEKRDKMVPKMIVMPIDTLFGRFWLGDSYPTDQGQSKTDPIQETVRASQAADTRSSS
;
A
#
# COMPACT_ATOMS: atom_id res chain seq x y z
N MET A 1 27.83 -17.13 -3.44
CA MET A 1 26.96 -16.60 -4.53
C MET A 1 25.52 -16.35 -4.06
N GLN A 2 24.87 -17.29 -3.37
CA GLN A 2 23.49 -17.14 -2.87
C GLN A 2 23.28 -15.92 -1.94
N THR A 3 24.21 -15.65 -1.02
CA THR A 3 24.13 -14.49 -0.10
C THR A 3 24.22 -13.15 -0.83
N LEU A 4 25.05 -13.05 -1.87
CA LEU A 4 25.21 -11.82 -2.66
C LEU A 4 23.97 -11.54 -3.52
N LEU A 5 23.38 -12.58 -4.11
CA LEU A 5 22.10 -12.48 -4.83
C LEU A 5 20.96 -12.06 -3.90
N LEU A 6 20.94 -12.59 -2.67
CA LEU A 6 19.95 -12.22 -1.67
C LEU A 6 20.09 -10.74 -1.23
N TRP A 7 21.31 -10.26 -1.01
CA TRP A 7 21.55 -8.84 -0.72
C TRP A 7 21.19 -7.93 -1.90
N MET A 8 21.53 -8.32 -3.14
CA MET A 8 21.11 -7.59 -4.33
C MET A 8 19.59 -7.53 -4.45
N PHE A 9 18.89 -8.63 -4.16
CA PHE A 9 17.43 -8.67 -4.11
C PHE A 9 16.89 -7.69 -3.08
N TYR A 10 17.33 -7.75 -1.82
CA TYR A 10 16.86 -6.82 -0.78
C TYR A 10 17.15 -5.36 -1.10
N ILE A 11 18.38 -5.05 -1.53
CA ILE A 11 18.75 -3.69 -1.93
C ILE A 11 17.82 -3.22 -3.04
N SER A 12 17.63 -4.02 -4.09
CA SER A 12 16.76 -3.68 -5.21
C SER A 12 15.28 -3.49 -4.79
N THR A 13 14.78 -4.37 -3.92
CA THR A 13 13.41 -4.34 -3.42
C THR A 13 13.12 -3.09 -2.60
N PHE A 14 13.99 -2.75 -1.63
CA PHE A 14 13.79 -1.60 -0.76
C PHE A 14 14.22 -0.27 -1.40
N TYR A 15 15.22 -0.29 -2.29
CA TYR A 15 15.73 0.91 -2.94
C TYR A 15 14.80 1.43 -4.03
N ALA A 16 14.16 0.57 -4.83
CA ALA A 16 13.33 1.05 -5.94
C ALA A 16 11.98 0.35 -6.09
N PHE A 17 11.89 -0.97 -5.89
CA PHE A 17 10.63 -1.68 -6.14
C PHE A 17 9.50 -1.20 -5.22
N ILE A 18 9.72 -1.20 -3.90
CA ILE A 18 8.72 -0.73 -2.94
C ILE A 18 8.43 0.77 -3.15
N PRO A 19 9.43 1.69 -3.18
CA PRO A 19 9.22 3.10 -3.48
C PRO A 19 8.40 3.38 -4.75
N ALA A 20 8.72 2.71 -5.85
CA ALA A 20 8.02 2.86 -7.12
C ALA A 20 6.58 2.35 -7.02
N LEU A 21 6.36 1.19 -6.40
CA LEU A 21 5.03 0.63 -6.17
C LEU A 21 4.19 1.57 -5.30
N VAL A 22 4.73 2.09 -4.21
CA VAL A 22 4.03 3.02 -3.31
C VAL A 22 3.66 4.32 -4.04
N SER A 23 4.61 4.90 -4.78
CA SER A 23 4.37 6.15 -5.52
C SER A 23 3.32 5.96 -6.63
N ARG A 24 3.39 4.84 -7.36
CA ARG A 24 2.52 4.54 -8.50
C ARG A 24 1.12 4.07 -8.11
N LEU A 25 0.95 3.48 -6.93
CA LEU A 25 -0.38 3.09 -6.46
C LEU A 25 -1.03 4.20 -5.62
N PHE A 26 -0.25 4.91 -4.80
CA PHE A 26 -0.81 5.79 -3.75
C PHE A 26 -0.45 7.27 -3.89
N GLY A 27 0.34 7.65 -4.92
CA GLY A 27 0.68 9.06 -5.14
C GLY A 27 1.57 9.65 -4.04
N PHE A 28 2.33 8.82 -3.32
CA PHE A 28 3.17 9.27 -2.21
C PHE A 28 4.29 10.20 -2.71
N ARG A 29 4.27 11.47 -2.27
CA ARG A 29 5.23 12.52 -2.68
C ARG A 29 5.33 12.77 -4.20
N VAL A 30 4.31 12.35 -4.96
CA VAL A 30 4.24 12.55 -6.40
C VAL A 30 2.89 13.14 -6.79
N PHE A 31 2.87 14.06 -7.74
CA PHE A 31 1.65 14.57 -8.35
C PHE A 31 1.27 13.70 -9.56
N ARG A 32 0.01 13.27 -9.63
CA ARG A 32 -0.47 12.31 -10.65
C ARG A 32 -1.76 12.70 -11.33
N ARG A 33 -2.59 13.49 -10.64
CA ARG A 33 -3.93 13.87 -11.07
C ARG A 33 -4.28 15.17 -10.35
N GLY A 34 -4.80 16.15 -11.08
CA GLY A 34 -5.38 17.35 -10.50
C GLY A 34 -6.82 17.14 -10.02
N LYS A 35 -7.33 18.11 -9.27
CA LYS A 35 -8.76 18.22 -8.94
C LYS A 35 -9.38 19.32 -9.80
N SER A 36 -9.95 18.94 -10.93
CA SER A 36 -10.66 19.84 -11.84
C SER A 36 -11.66 19.01 -12.63
N GLU A 37 -12.84 19.54 -12.89
CA GLU A 37 -13.84 18.89 -13.75
C GLU A 37 -13.60 19.22 -15.24
N GLN A 38 -12.98 20.37 -15.52
CA GLN A 38 -12.89 20.94 -16.86
C GLN A 38 -11.46 21.02 -17.41
N GLU A 39 -10.44 20.79 -16.60
CA GLU A 39 -9.05 20.95 -17.04
C GLU A 39 -8.28 19.64 -16.95
N TYR A 40 -7.44 19.40 -17.93
CA TYR A 40 -6.50 18.27 -17.97
C TYR A 40 -5.11 18.78 -18.36
N ALA A 41 -4.07 17.99 -18.13
CA ALA A 41 -2.71 18.33 -18.50
C ALA A 41 -2.17 17.33 -19.52
N LEU A 42 -1.77 17.86 -20.67
CA LEU A 42 -0.91 17.17 -21.62
C LEU A 42 0.53 17.27 -21.14
N THR A 43 1.19 16.12 -21.02
CA THR A 43 2.61 16.05 -20.65
C THR A 43 3.39 15.23 -21.65
N PHE A 44 4.53 15.74 -22.09
CA PHE A 44 5.38 15.14 -23.10
C PHE A 44 6.76 14.84 -22.52
N ASP A 45 7.19 13.59 -22.59
CA ASP A 45 8.50 13.14 -22.14
C ASP A 45 9.44 12.91 -23.34
N ASP A 46 10.74 12.78 -23.05
CA ASP A 46 11.83 12.35 -23.94
C ASP A 46 12.41 13.39 -24.91
N GLY A 47 11.67 14.43 -25.30
CA GLY A 47 12.17 15.50 -26.15
C GLY A 47 13.20 16.45 -25.50
N PRO A 48 13.58 17.54 -26.20
CA PRO A 48 13.08 17.93 -27.52
C PRO A 48 13.71 17.13 -28.67
N ASP A 49 12.88 16.73 -29.63
CA ASP A 49 13.25 16.14 -30.91
C ASP A 49 13.18 17.19 -32.03
N PRO A 50 14.22 17.33 -32.88
CA PRO A 50 14.27 18.38 -33.89
C PRO A 50 13.23 18.25 -35.01
N VAL A 51 12.61 17.07 -35.18
CA VAL A 51 11.62 16.81 -36.23
C VAL A 51 10.20 16.93 -35.68
N TYR A 52 9.92 16.28 -34.55
CA TYR A 52 8.54 16.13 -34.05
C TYR A 52 8.14 17.21 -33.04
N THR A 53 9.05 17.70 -32.20
CA THR A 53 8.73 18.75 -31.22
C THR A 53 8.27 20.06 -31.88
N PRO A 54 8.86 20.55 -33.00
CA PRO A 54 8.33 21.73 -33.69
C PRO A 54 6.88 21.55 -34.15
N GLN A 55 6.57 20.39 -34.74
CA GLN A 55 5.22 20.06 -35.21
C GLN A 55 4.21 19.97 -34.06
N LEU A 56 4.65 19.43 -32.91
CA LEU A 56 3.86 19.39 -31.69
C LEU A 56 3.55 20.80 -31.18
N LEU A 57 4.54 21.70 -31.15
CA LEU A 57 4.35 23.09 -30.73
C LEU A 57 3.39 23.83 -31.67
N ASP A 58 3.51 23.63 -32.98
CA ASP A 58 2.56 24.18 -33.96
C ASP A 58 1.14 23.65 -33.72
N LEU A 59 0.98 22.34 -33.48
CA LEU A 59 -0.30 21.73 -33.16
C LEU A 59 -0.90 22.32 -31.88
N LEU A 60 -0.13 22.42 -30.79
CA LEU A 60 -0.60 23.00 -29.52
C LEU A 60 -1.02 24.46 -29.69
N LYS A 61 -0.24 25.25 -30.44
CA LYS A 61 -0.54 26.66 -30.74
C LYS A 61 -1.85 26.81 -31.52
N ARG A 62 -2.09 25.97 -32.54
CA ARG A 62 -3.35 26.00 -33.33
C ARG A 62 -4.60 25.81 -32.47
N PHE A 63 -4.51 25.03 -31.40
CA PHE A 63 -5.62 24.73 -30.49
C PHE A 63 -5.63 25.57 -29.20
N ASP A 64 -4.71 26.54 -29.07
CA ASP A 64 -4.45 27.29 -27.83
C ASP A 64 -4.29 26.38 -26.58
N ALA A 65 -3.64 25.23 -26.78
CA ALA A 65 -3.43 24.24 -25.73
C ALA A 65 -2.10 24.49 -25.01
N LYS A 66 -2.13 24.58 -23.67
CA LYS A 66 -0.90 24.58 -22.87
C LYS A 66 -0.55 23.17 -22.42
N ALA A 67 0.75 22.91 -22.26
CA ALA A 67 1.30 21.58 -21.99
C ALA A 67 2.51 21.69 -21.06
N THR A 68 3.02 20.54 -20.64
CA THR A 68 4.27 20.43 -19.88
C THR A 68 5.24 19.46 -20.55
N PHE A 69 6.46 19.90 -20.80
CA PHE A 69 7.51 19.11 -21.45
C PHE A 69 8.55 18.68 -20.42
N PHE A 70 8.67 17.39 -20.14
CA PHE A 70 9.75 16.83 -19.33
C PHE A 70 10.92 16.48 -20.25
N VAL A 71 11.87 17.41 -20.37
CA VAL A 71 12.96 17.31 -21.34
C VAL A 71 14.13 16.50 -20.81
N VAL A 72 14.74 15.72 -21.69
CA VAL A 72 16.02 15.06 -21.41
C VAL A 72 17.14 16.05 -21.68
N GLY A 73 18.00 16.28 -20.67
CA GLY A 73 18.97 17.36 -20.70
C GLY A 73 19.96 17.35 -21.86
N ILE A 74 20.36 16.18 -22.37
CA ILE A 74 21.26 16.08 -23.53
C ILE A 74 20.57 16.54 -24.83
N HIS A 75 19.26 16.31 -24.97
CA HIS A 75 18.48 16.80 -26.11
C HIS A 75 18.24 18.29 -25.98
N ALA A 76 17.88 18.73 -24.77
CA ALA A 76 17.69 20.15 -24.44
C ALA A 76 18.95 20.99 -24.67
N GLU A 77 20.13 20.45 -24.38
CA GLU A 77 21.41 21.13 -24.60
C GLU A 77 21.76 21.23 -26.09
N LYS A 78 21.32 20.28 -26.91
CA LYS A 78 21.53 20.28 -28.37
C LYS A 78 20.55 21.18 -29.12
N HIS A 79 19.34 21.37 -28.57
CA HIS A 79 18.25 22.12 -29.21
C HIS A 79 17.73 23.24 -28.30
N PRO A 80 18.58 24.21 -27.90
CA PRO A 80 18.17 25.32 -27.04
C PRO A 80 17.07 26.19 -27.66
N GLU A 81 17.01 26.29 -28.99
CA GLU A 81 15.97 27.00 -29.73
C GLU A 81 14.57 26.45 -29.45
N LEU A 82 14.44 25.13 -29.29
CA LEU A 82 13.16 24.49 -28.98
C LEU A 82 12.75 24.70 -27.53
N LEU A 83 13.70 24.72 -26.59
CA LEU A 83 13.43 25.09 -25.19
C LEU A 83 12.93 26.54 -25.09
N LYS A 84 13.60 27.46 -25.80
CA LYS A 84 13.19 28.86 -25.85
C LYS A 84 11.78 28.98 -26.42
N ARG A 85 11.49 28.28 -27.53
CA ARG A 85 10.16 28.26 -28.14
C ARG A 85 9.09 27.71 -27.19
N MET A 86 9.34 26.60 -26.50
CA MET A 86 8.43 26.05 -25.47
C MET A 86 8.10 27.10 -24.39
N HIS A 87 9.13 27.80 -23.91
CA HIS A 87 8.98 28.83 -22.88
C HIS A 87 8.19 30.04 -23.39
N ASP A 88 8.58 30.60 -24.55
CA ASP A 88 7.97 31.78 -25.16
C ASP A 88 6.48 31.53 -25.53
N GLU A 89 6.12 30.30 -25.92
CA GLU A 89 4.74 29.90 -26.21
C GLU A 89 3.91 29.58 -24.93
N GLY A 90 4.53 29.71 -23.75
CA GLY A 90 3.88 29.62 -22.44
C GLY A 90 3.74 28.21 -21.88
N HIS A 91 4.49 27.23 -22.39
CA HIS A 91 4.51 25.88 -21.85
C HIS A 91 5.39 25.78 -20.60
N LEU A 92 5.12 24.78 -19.75
CA LEU A 92 5.99 24.49 -18.60
C LEU A 92 7.08 23.51 -19.03
N ILE A 93 8.33 23.80 -18.67
CA ILE A 93 9.45 22.89 -18.90
C ILE A 93 9.82 22.23 -17.57
N GLY A 94 9.84 20.90 -17.55
CA GLY A 94 10.23 20.04 -16.44
C GLY A 94 11.47 19.21 -16.79
N ILE A 95 12.02 18.53 -15.80
CA ILE A 95 13.26 17.75 -15.93
C ILE A 95 12.95 16.26 -16.13
N HIS A 96 13.61 15.61 -17.09
CA HIS A 96 13.56 14.16 -17.32
C HIS A 96 14.96 13.51 -17.26
N ASN A 97 15.75 13.87 -16.24
CA ASN A 97 17.20 13.62 -16.14
C ASN A 97 18.00 14.27 -17.29
N TYR A 98 19.33 14.10 -17.30
CA TYR A 98 20.19 14.58 -18.38
C TYR A 98 20.38 13.51 -19.48
N VAL A 99 20.40 12.24 -19.09
CA VAL A 99 20.33 11.08 -19.98
C VAL A 99 19.12 10.23 -19.58
N HIS A 100 18.41 9.66 -20.56
CA HIS A 100 17.26 8.77 -20.34
C HIS A 100 17.68 7.38 -19.80
N LYS A 101 18.23 7.36 -18.58
CA LYS A 101 18.60 6.16 -17.84
C LYS A 101 17.70 6.00 -16.62
N SER A 102 17.28 4.77 -16.33
CA SER A 102 16.47 4.45 -15.15
C SER A 102 17.19 4.79 -13.85
N ASN A 103 16.48 5.47 -12.95
CA ASN A 103 16.96 5.79 -11.60
C ASN A 103 17.24 4.54 -10.74
N TRP A 104 16.69 3.38 -11.11
CA TRP A 104 16.95 2.12 -10.40
C TRP A 104 18.43 1.72 -10.45
N LEU A 105 19.09 2.03 -11.56
CA LEU A 105 20.48 1.65 -11.85
C LEU A 105 21.48 2.77 -11.52
N MET A 106 21.01 3.85 -10.89
CA MET A 106 21.83 5.03 -10.60
C MET A 106 21.96 5.27 -9.10
N ARG A 107 23.16 5.68 -8.68
CA ARG A 107 23.42 6.11 -7.30
C ARG A 107 22.73 7.47 -7.04
N PRO A 108 22.32 7.77 -5.81
CA PRO A 108 21.66 9.04 -5.48
C PRO A 108 22.41 10.29 -5.94
N VAL A 109 23.73 10.31 -5.76
CA VAL A 109 24.59 11.43 -6.20
C VAL A 109 24.56 11.61 -7.72
N THR A 110 24.50 10.52 -8.47
CA THR A 110 24.38 10.54 -9.93
C THR A 110 23.05 11.13 -10.37
N VAL A 111 21.94 10.72 -9.75
CA VAL A 111 20.60 11.27 -10.03
C VAL A 111 20.58 12.79 -9.76
N ARG A 112 21.11 13.23 -8.61
CA ARG A 112 21.20 14.68 -8.30
C ARG A 112 21.97 15.45 -9.37
N ARG A 113 23.12 14.92 -9.81
CA ARG A 113 23.94 15.57 -10.85
C ARG A 113 23.21 15.64 -12.19
N GLN A 114 22.51 14.58 -12.58
CA GLN A 114 21.69 14.53 -13.80
C GLN A 114 20.60 15.61 -13.75
N ILE A 115 19.84 15.70 -12.66
CA ILE A 115 18.78 16.70 -12.48
C ILE A 115 19.35 18.12 -12.48
N ALA A 116 20.41 18.38 -11.71
CA ALA A 116 21.03 19.70 -11.61
C ALA A 116 21.60 20.17 -12.96
N ARG A 117 22.18 19.25 -13.75
CA ARG A 117 22.69 19.57 -15.09
C ARG A 117 21.56 19.97 -16.04
N THR A 118 20.46 19.21 -16.08
CA THR A 118 19.30 19.57 -16.92
C THR A 118 18.68 20.89 -16.49
N GLU A 119 18.55 21.13 -15.18
CA GLU A 119 18.07 22.43 -14.68
C GLU A 119 18.97 23.59 -15.13
N ALA A 120 20.29 23.43 -15.06
CA ALA A 120 21.22 24.46 -15.51
C ALA A 120 21.07 24.77 -17.01
N VAL A 121 20.83 23.75 -17.84
CA VAL A 121 20.52 23.92 -19.26
C VAL A 121 19.23 24.71 -19.46
N ILE A 122 18.15 24.32 -18.77
CA ILE A 122 16.85 25.01 -18.84
C ILE A 122 17.01 26.48 -18.44
N ARG A 123 17.57 26.74 -17.24
CA ARG A 123 17.75 28.09 -16.69
C ARG A 123 18.62 28.98 -17.58
N ARG A 124 19.65 28.41 -18.22
CA ARG A 124 20.50 29.15 -19.16
C ARG A 124 19.72 29.64 -20.39
N VAL A 125 18.74 28.87 -20.86
CA VAL A 125 17.97 29.18 -22.07
C VAL A 125 16.77 30.05 -21.77
N THR A 126 16.04 29.76 -20.69
CA THR A 126 14.76 30.42 -20.36
C THR A 126 14.91 31.56 -19.34
N GLY A 127 16.06 31.67 -18.68
CA GLY A 127 16.25 32.57 -17.53
C GLY A 127 15.61 32.06 -16.23
N GLU A 128 14.77 31.03 -16.29
CA GLU A 128 14.01 30.50 -15.16
C GLU A 128 14.39 29.05 -14.84
N GLY A 129 14.52 28.73 -13.56
CA GLY A 129 14.65 27.34 -13.11
C GLY A 129 13.30 26.62 -13.04
N THR A 130 13.32 25.29 -13.01
CA THR A 130 12.10 24.48 -12.81
C THR A 130 12.25 23.57 -11.59
N THR A 131 11.22 23.48 -10.77
CA THR A 131 11.17 22.49 -9.68
C THR A 131 10.51 21.17 -10.09
N PHE A 132 9.90 21.11 -11.28
CA PHE A 132 9.15 19.95 -11.74
C PHE A 132 10.06 18.89 -12.35
N TYR A 133 9.90 17.65 -11.90
CA TYR A 133 10.74 16.53 -12.27
C TYR A 133 9.89 15.29 -12.52
N ARG A 134 10.19 14.56 -13.59
CA ARG A 134 9.64 13.22 -13.83
C ARG A 134 10.81 12.26 -14.02
N PRO A 135 10.97 11.20 -13.22
CA PRO A 135 12.03 10.24 -13.44
C PRO A 135 11.75 9.40 -14.70
N PRO A 136 12.79 9.05 -15.50
CA PRO A 136 12.67 8.11 -16.60
C PRO A 136 11.93 6.84 -16.19
N TRP A 137 11.05 6.34 -17.07
CA TRP A 137 10.18 5.18 -16.84
C TRP A 137 9.16 5.35 -15.70
N GLY A 138 9.08 6.53 -15.08
CA GLY A 138 8.30 6.78 -13.86
C GLY A 138 8.77 5.96 -12.66
N ILE A 139 10.01 5.44 -12.70
CA ILE A 139 10.56 4.63 -11.61
C ILE A 139 11.17 5.57 -10.57
N VAL A 140 10.48 5.66 -9.43
CA VAL A 140 10.91 6.45 -8.28
C VAL A 140 11.67 5.55 -7.32
N ASN A 141 12.88 5.92 -6.92
CA ASN A 141 13.63 5.21 -5.88
C ASN A 141 13.45 5.86 -4.50
N PHE A 142 13.98 5.23 -3.44
CA PHE A 142 13.87 5.73 -2.07
C PHE A 142 14.48 7.14 -1.93
N PHE A 143 15.55 7.44 -2.68
CA PHE A 143 16.18 8.76 -2.64
C PHE A 143 15.27 9.84 -3.24
N ASP A 144 14.66 9.57 -4.40
CA ASP A 144 13.72 10.49 -5.05
C ASP A 144 12.58 10.89 -4.10
N ILE A 145 12.09 9.94 -3.29
CA ILE A 145 11.02 10.16 -2.32
C ILE A 145 11.54 10.83 -1.04
N SER A 146 12.70 10.42 -0.52
CA SER A 146 13.20 10.85 0.80
C SER A 146 13.84 12.23 0.77
N ASN A 147 14.46 12.62 -0.34
CA ASN A 147 15.18 13.87 -0.47
C ASN A 147 15.07 14.45 -1.89
N SER A 148 13.91 15.04 -2.19
CA SER A 148 13.68 15.66 -3.48
C SER A 148 14.38 17.02 -3.65
N ASN A 149 15.13 17.54 -2.67
CA ASN A 149 15.75 18.87 -2.71
C ASN A 149 14.79 19.98 -3.18
N GLY A 150 13.53 19.96 -2.72
CA GLY A 150 12.50 20.92 -3.14
C GLY A 150 11.90 20.68 -4.52
N ARG A 151 12.29 19.60 -5.22
CA ARG A 151 11.66 19.19 -6.49
C ARG A 151 10.30 18.56 -6.27
N ARG A 152 9.40 18.80 -7.21
CA ARG A 152 8.06 18.21 -7.30
C ARG A 152 8.07 17.09 -8.32
N ILE A 153 7.91 15.86 -7.86
CA ILE A 153 7.84 14.71 -8.75
C ILE A 153 6.46 14.67 -9.40
N VAL A 154 6.41 14.65 -10.73
CA VAL A 154 5.18 14.54 -11.50
C VAL A 154 5.18 13.21 -12.24
N LEU A 155 4.18 12.38 -11.98
CA LEU A 155 3.88 11.17 -12.74
C LEU A 155 2.61 11.41 -13.55
N TRP A 156 1.80 10.39 -13.80
CA TRP A 156 0.60 10.46 -14.63
C TRP A 156 -0.56 9.66 -14.06
N SER A 157 -1.77 9.99 -14.51
CA SER A 157 -2.99 9.22 -14.27
C SER A 157 -3.39 8.37 -15.47
N SER A 158 -2.94 8.73 -16.67
CA SER A 158 -3.22 8.02 -17.92
C SER A 158 -1.95 7.91 -18.80
N MET A 159 -1.81 6.75 -19.44
CA MET A 159 -0.68 6.36 -20.29
C MET A 159 -1.23 5.44 -21.38
N PHE A 160 -0.75 5.61 -22.61
CA PHE A 160 -1.43 5.05 -23.79
C PHE A 160 -0.58 4.09 -24.63
N GLY A 161 0.74 4.11 -24.44
CA GLY A 161 1.71 3.32 -25.20
C GLY A 161 2.18 4.01 -26.48
N ASP A 162 2.03 5.32 -26.59
CA ASP A 162 2.29 6.14 -27.78
C ASP A 162 3.73 6.07 -28.30
N TRP A 163 4.67 5.56 -27.50
CA TRP A 163 6.04 5.23 -27.92
C TRP A 163 6.14 3.97 -28.81
N LYS A 164 5.03 3.23 -29.03
CA LYS A 164 4.98 2.05 -29.91
C LYS A 164 4.26 2.35 -31.22
N ALA A 165 4.98 2.23 -32.33
CA ALA A 165 4.44 2.45 -33.67
C ALA A 165 3.32 1.45 -34.01
N SER A 166 3.37 0.23 -33.47
CA SER A 166 2.38 -0.83 -33.69
C SER A 166 0.98 -0.54 -33.17
N ILE A 167 0.81 0.42 -32.25
CA ILE A 167 -0.52 0.84 -31.77
C ILE A 167 -1.26 1.60 -32.89
N GLY A 168 -0.55 2.40 -33.67
CA GLY A 168 -1.12 3.26 -34.71
C GLY A 168 -1.97 4.42 -34.17
N ALA A 169 -2.10 5.46 -34.99
CA ALA A 169 -2.80 6.70 -34.58
C ALA A 169 -4.27 6.51 -34.19
N LYS A 170 -5.00 5.63 -34.89
CA LYS A 170 -6.44 5.39 -34.61
C LYS A 170 -6.66 4.79 -33.22
N GLN A 171 -5.99 3.68 -32.93
CA GLN A 171 -6.15 3.01 -31.64
C GLN A 171 -5.61 3.89 -30.50
N LEU A 172 -4.53 4.63 -30.74
CA LEU A 172 -3.99 5.58 -29.77
C LEU A 172 -5.03 6.67 -29.42
N ALA A 173 -5.65 7.28 -30.43
CA ALA A 173 -6.71 8.28 -30.22
C ALA A 173 -7.88 7.72 -29.40
N GLU A 174 -8.35 6.51 -29.71
CA GLU A 174 -9.42 5.85 -28.94
C GLU A 174 -9.05 5.65 -27.47
N ARG A 175 -7.80 5.24 -27.18
CA ARG A 175 -7.31 5.09 -25.79
C ARG A 175 -7.25 6.44 -25.07
N MET A 176 -6.79 7.49 -25.76
CA MET A 176 -6.70 8.85 -25.22
C MET A 176 -8.10 9.42 -24.91
N LEU A 177 -9.03 9.31 -25.85
CA LEU A 177 -10.42 9.79 -25.69
C LEU A 177 -11.17 9.10 -24.56
N LYS A 178 -10.95 7.80 -24.33
CA LYS A 178 -11.53 7.05 -23.20
C LYS A 178 -11.07 7.58 -21.83
N LYS A 179 -9.93 8.26 -21.77
CA LYS A 179 -9.40 8.87 -20.55
C LYS A 179 -9.55 10.38 -20.51
N LEU A 180 -10.10 11.02 -21.54
CA LEU A 180 -10.27 12.46 -21.59
C LEU A 180 -11.37 12.93 -20.63
N ARG A 181 -10.95 13.48 -19.49
CA ARG A 181 -11.79 14.07 -18.44
C ARG A 181 -10.96 15.01 -17.55
N GLY A 182 -11.65 15.82 -16.76
CA GLY A 182 -11.02 16.71 -15.79
C GLY A 182 -10.05 16.01 -14.82
N GLY A 183 -9.00 16.74 -14.46
CA GLY A 183 -7.94 16.38 -13.54
C GLY A 183 -6.89 15.43 -14.12
N GLU A 184 -7.06 14.92 -15.33
CA GLU A 184 -6.12 13.96 -15.91
C GLU A 184 -4.76 14.57 -16.19
N VAL A 185 -3.70 13.82 -15.88
CA VAL A 185 -2.34 14.09 -16.34
C VAL A 185 -1.99 12.99 -17.34
N MET A 186 -2.00 13.35 -18.62
CA MET A 186 -1.79 12.47 -19.76
C MET A 186 -0.30 12.39 -20.09
N LEU A 187 0.29 11.20 -20.01
CA LEU A 187 1.66 10.94 -20.46
C LEU A 187 1.67 10.62 -21.96
N LEU A 188 2.45 11.39 -22.71
CA LEU A 188 2.78 11.25 -24.13
C LEU A 188 4.28 11.50 -24.33
N HIS A 189 4.79 11.24 -25.53
CA HIS A 189 6.21 11.33 -25.88
C HIS A 189 6.37 12.00 -27.24
N ASP A 190 7.29 12.96 -27.34
CA ASP A 190 7.59 13.70 -28.58
C ASP A 190 8.93 13.29 -29.22
N CYS A 191 9.64 12.31 -28.65
CA CYS A 191 10.86 11.75 -29.21
C CYS A 191 10.79 10.23 -29.35
N GLY A 192 11.22 9.71 -30.50
CA GLY A 192 11.25 8.28 -30.82
C GLY A 192 12.63 7.62 -30.70
N THR A 193 13.64 8.34 -30.19
CA THR A 193 15.05 7.88 -30.17
C THR A 193 15.53 7.38 -28.81
N THR A 194 14.72 7.53 -27.76
CA THR A 194 15.01 7.01 -26.42
C THR A 194 14.84 5.50 -26.36
N LEU A 195 15.54 4.86 -25.42
CA LEU A 195 15.50 3.41 -25.25
C LEU A 195 14.06 2.93 -25.04
N GLY A 196 13.57 2.09 -25.96
CA GLY A 196 12.23 1.48 -25.88
C GLY A 196 11.16 2.18 -26.72
N ALA A 197 11.42 3.38 -27.24
CA ALA A 197 10.57 4.09 -28.18
C ALA A 197 10.88 3.69 -29.63
N ASP A 198 9.86 3.68 -30.48
CA ASP A 198 10.00 3.42 -31.91
C ASP A 198 10.09 4.76 -32.67
N ALA A 199 11.00 4.89 -33.63
CA ALA A 199 11.30 6.17 -34.28
C ALA A 199 10.09 6.88 -34.93
N GLY A 200 9.17 6.11 -35.52
CA GLY A 200 7.95 6.65 -36.16
C GLY A 200 6.76 6.82 -35.23
N ALA A 201 6.89 6.50 -33.93
CA ALA A 201 5.79 6.56 -32.99
C ALA A 201 5.29 8.00 -32.70
N PRO A 202 6.16 9.03 -32.59
CA PRO A 202 5.71 10.42 -32.41
C PRO A 202 4.78 10.92 -33.52
N GLN A 203 4.94 10.45 -34.76
CA GLN A 203 4.03 10.79 -35.85
C GLN A 203 2.59 10.31 -35.57
N ASN A 204 2.45 9.06 -35.08
CA ASN A 204 1.15 8.52 -34.68
C ASN A 204 0.55 9.27 -33.50
N MET A 205 1.40 9.70 -32.55
CA MET A 205 1.00 10.51 -31.40
C MET A 205 0.43 11.86 -31.85
N LEU A 206 1.09 12.58 -32.77
CA LEU A 206 0.60 13.85 -33.30
C LEU A 206 -0.80 13.74 -33.93
N ILE A 207 -1.01 12.73 -34.77
CA ILE A 207 -2.31 12.47 -35.43
C ILE A 207 -3.39 12.12 -34.38
N ALA A 208 -3.04 11.35 -33.36
CA ALA A 208 -3.96 11.00 -32.28
C ALA A 208 -4.29 12.20 -31.38
N LEU A 209 -3.30 13.05 -31.11
CA LEU A 209 -3.43 14.24 -30.29
C LEU A 209 -4.34 15.28 -30.95
N GLU A 210 -4.22 15.51 -32.25
CA GLU A 210 -5.11 16.42 -32.97
C GLU A 210 -6.58 16.01 -32.81
N LYS A 211 -6.89 14.71 -32.96
CA LYS A 211 -8.24 14.18 -32.70
C LYS A 211 -8.71 14.40 -31.26
N LEU A 212 -7.81 14.21 -30.29
CA LEU A 212 -8.14 14.48 -28.88
C LEU A 212 -8.44 15.96 -28.64
N LEU A 213 -7.66 16.88 -29.22
CA LEU A 213 -7.81 18.31 -29.03
C LEU A 213 -9.14 18.82 -29.60
N VAL A 214 -9.55 18.34 -30.77
CA VAL A 214 -10.88 18.61 -31.35
C VAL A 214 -11.99 18.21 -30.38
N VAL A 215 -11.98 16.96 -29.90
CA VAL A 215 -13.01 16.46 -28.97
C VAL A 215 -12.94 17.16 -27.61
N ALA A 216 -11.75 17.56 -27.15
CA ALA A 216 -11.61 18.33 -25.92
C ALA A 216 -12.29 19.69 -26.02
N GLN A 217 -12.14 20.40 -27.14
CA GLN A 217 -12.83 21.68 -27.38
C GLN A 217 -14.36 21.49 -27.42
N GLU A 218 -14.85 20.46 -28.12
CA GLU A 218 -16.29 20.12 -28.15
C GLU A 218 -16.85 19.87 -26.73
N ARG A 219 -16.07 19.19 -25.88
CA ARG A 219 -16.42 18.89 -24.49
C ARG A 219 -16.13 20.04 -23.52
N LYS A 220 -15.67 21.20 -24.01
CA LYS A 220 -15.26 22.36 -23.22
C LYS A 220 -14.21 22.02 -22.14
N LEU A 221 -13.33 21.05 -22.46
CA LEU A 221 -12.19 20.68 -21.63
C LEU A 221 -10.95 21.45 -22.07
N ARG A 222 -10.23 22.04 -21.11
CA ARG A 222 -9.05 22.87 -21.39
C ARG A 222 -7.75 22.15 -21.00
N SER A 223 -6.78 22.14 -21.91
CA SER A 223 -5.42 21.70 -21.60
C SER A 223 -4.66 22.81 -20.86
N VAL A 224 -4.15 22.49 -19.67
CA VAL A 224 -3.35 23.41 -18.84
C VAL A 224 -2.03 22.76 -18.45
N ARG A 225 -1.10 23.58 -17.94
CA ARG A 225 0.18 23.11 -17.39
C ARG A 225 -0.02 22.33 -16.08
N VAL A 226 0.91 21.43 -15.73
CA VAL A 226 0.78 20.67 -14.47
C VAL A 226 0.90 21.54 -13.22
N ASP A 227 1.63 22.65 -13.25
CA ASP A 227 1.69 23.59 -12.13
C ASP A 227 0.33 24.26 -11.88
N THR A 228 -0.41 24.61 -12.94
CA THR A 228 -1.78 25.12 -12.84
C THR A 228 -2.72 24.09 -12.20
N LEU A 229 -2.70 22.82 -12.64
CA LEU A 229 -3.49 21.77 -12.00
C LEU A 229 -3.09 21.54 -10.54
N PHE A 230 -1.79 21.58 -10.25
CA PHE A 230 -1.25 21.37 -8.91
C PHE A 230 -1.65 22.50 -7.94
N CYS A 231 -1.58 23.76 -8.36
CA CYS A 231 -1.98 24.90 -7.53
C CYS A 231 -3.49 24.87 -7.21
N ARG A 232 -4.34 24.44 -8.16
CA ARG A 232 -5.78 24.27 -7.92
C ARG A 232 -6.11 23.11 -6.97
N GLU A 233 -5.35 22.02 -7.01
CA GLU A 233 -5.44 20.97 -5.99
C GLU A 233 -5.08 21.50 -4.59
N SER A 234 -4.09 22.39 -4.51
CA SER A 234 -3.65 22.99 -3.25
C SER A 234 -4.65 24.02 -2.71
N ALA A 235 -5.25 24.84 -3.58
CA ALA A 235 -6.25 25.85 -3.22
C ALA A 235 -7.63 25.26 -2.84
N SER A 236 -7.98 24.07 -3.35
CA SER A 236 -9.18 23.33 -2.96
C SER A 236 -9.02 22.58 -1.63
N ARG A 237 -7.88 22.71 -0.94
CA ARG A 237 -7.76 22.36 0.49
C ARG A 237 -8.18 23.57 1.32
N PRO A 238 -9.13 23.44 2.25
CA PRO A 238 -9.46 24.55 3.14
C PRO A 238 -8.20 24.98 3.90
N ALA A 239 -7.97 26.29 3.97
CA ALA A 239 -6.91 26.91 4.76
C ALA A 239 -7.22 26.73 6.26
N THR A 240 -7.04 25.53 6.77
CA THR A 240 -6.87 25.27 8.20
C THR A 240 -5.79 24.21 8.37
N THR A 241 -4.92 24.46 9.35
CA THR A 241 -3.83 23.60 9.86
C THR A 241 -2.55 23.51 9.03
N GLU A 242 -1.78 24.60 9.07
CA GLU A 242 -0.41 24.47 9.56
C GLU A 242 -0.45 23.94 11.02
N THR A 243 -0.47 22.62 11.21
CA THR A 243 0.11 21.97 12.39
C THR A 243 0.15 20.45 12.23
N SER A 244 1.33 19.92 12.54
CA SER A 244 1.67 18.53 12.87
C SER A 244 1.94 17.55 11.71
N SER A 245 3.21 17.15 11.66
CA SER A 245 3.80 15.98 11.01
C SER A 245 3.14 14.63 11.38
N THR A 246 2.16 14.65 12.28
CA THR A 246 1.54 13.47 12.93
C THR A 246 0.42 12.83 12.08
N SER A 247 -0.25 13.56 11.17
CA SER A 247 -1.34 13.02 10.34
C SER A 247 -0.85 12.19 9.13
N TRP A 248 0.28 12.59 8.54
CA TRP A 248 0.84 11.96 7.35
C TRP A 248 1.66 10.71 7.67
N PHE A 249 2.44 10.71 8.77
CA PHE A 249 3.14 9.52 9.27
C PHE A 249 2.17 8.38 9.56
N LYS A 250 1.02 8.68 10.19
CA LYS A 250 -0.04 7.69 10.44
C LYS A 250 -0.56 7.04 9.16
N ARG A 251 -0.73 7.80 8.07
CA ARG A 251 -1.20 7.26 6.78
C ARG A 251 -0.17 6.35 6.10
N THR A 252 1.11 6.73 6.12
CA THR A 252 2.20 5.91 5.56
C THR A 252 2.43 4.63 6.36
N LEU A 253 2.26 4.72 7.68
CA LEU A 253 2.41 3.59 8.60
C LEU A 253 1.22 2.62 8.49
N VAL A 254 -0.03 3.11 8.43
CA VAL A 254 -1.23 2.31 8.11
C VAL A 254 -1.10 1.63 6.75
N PHE A 255 -0.42 2.27 5.80
CA PHE A 255 -0.22 1.70 4.48
C PHE A 255 0.85 0.59 4.45
N GLY A 256 2.01 0.80 5.09
CA GLY A 256 3.01 -0.25 5.28
C GLY A 256 2.45 -1.46 6.05
N TRP A 257 1.52 -1.20 6.97
CA TRP A 257 0.78 -2.20 7.72
C TRP A 257 -0.15 -3.06 6.86
N LEU A 258 -0.97 -2.47 5.97
CA LEU A 258 -1.85 -3.21 5.06
C LEU A 258 -1.07 -4.09 4.06
N LEU A 259 0.14 -3.65 3.69
CA LEU A 259 1.04 -4.44 2.84
C LEU A 259 1.65 -5.61 3.61
N TYR A 260 2.08 -5.40 4.85
CA TYR A 260 2.50 -6.46 5.77
C TYR A 260 1.38 -7.47 6.01
N GLU A 261 0.13 -7.04 6.19
CA GLU A 261 -1.01 -7.95 6.38
C GLU A 261 -1.22 -8.86 5.18
N ARG A 262 -1.20 -8.32 3.95
CA ARG A 262 -1.33 -9.14 2.74
C ARG A 262 -0.20 -10.17 2.64
N LEU A 263 1.03 -9.76 2.95
CA LEU A 263 2.18 -10.66 3.01
C LEU A 263 2.02 -11.71 4.13
N PHE A 264 1.51 -11.33 5.29
CA PHE A 264 1.26 -12.21 6.44
C PHE A 264 0.17 -13.24 6.12
N HIS A 265 -0.97 -12.83 5.54
CA HIS A 265 -2.03 -13.75 5.13
C HIS A 265 -1.56 -14.77 4.09
N VAL A 266 -0.75 -14.33 3.11
CA VAL A 266 -0.16 -15.20 2.09
C VAL A 266 0.87 -16.15 2.67
N LEU A 267 1.75 -15.66 3.56
CA LEU A 267 2.83 -16.44 4.15
C LEU A 267 2.32 -17.45 5.20
N PHE A 268 1.28 -17.10 5.96
CA PHE A 268 0.78 -17.92 7.08
C PHE A 268 -0.50 -18.74 6.79
N ARG A 269 -1.17 -18.55 5.65
CA ARG A 269 -2.36 -19.32 5.20
C ARG A 269 -3.50 -19.37 6.22
N LEU A 270 -3.88 -18.20 6.76
CA LEU A 270 -4.91 -18.05 7.78
C LEU A 270 -6.32 -18.32 7.22
N ARG A 271 -7.19 -19.02 7.98
CA ARG A 271 -8.58 -19.28 7.60
C ARG A 271 -9.55 -18.37 8.36
N PRO A 272 -10.53 -17.74 7.68
CA PRO A 272 -11.50 -16.88 8.35
C PRO A 272 -12.47 -17.71 9.21
N VAL A 273 -13.00 -17.14 10.29
CA VAL A 273 -14.06 -17.76 11.11
C VAL A 273 -15.47 -17.51 10.54
N ARG A 274 -15.67 -16.47 9.72
CA ARG A 274 -16.94 -16.22 9.01
C ARG A 274 -16.70 -15.46 7.71
N LYS A 275 -17.28 -15.86 6.57
CA LYS A 275 -16.89 -15.33 5.23
C LYS A 275 -17.30 -13.87 5.00
N GLU A 276 -18.42 -13.44 5.57
CA GLU A 276 -19.01 -12.12 5.29
C GLU A 276 -18.62 -11.04 6.32
N ASP A 277 -18.26 -11.45 7.55
CA ASP A 277 -17.83 -10.57 8.66
C ASP A 277 -16.65 -11.21 9.45
N THR A 278 -15.51 -11.48 8.80
CA THR A 278 -14.35 -12.04 9.51
C THR A 278 -13.75 -11.01 10.47
N ILE A 279 -13.66 -11.36 11.76
CA ILE A 279 -13.11 -10.48 12.80
C ILE A 279 -11.80 -11.03 13.36
N PHE A 280 -11.70 -12.36 13.46
CA PHE A 280 -10.43 -13.04 13.68
C PHE A 280 -10.32 -14.28 12.79
N TYR A 281 -9.08 -14.61 12.50
CA TYR A 281 -8.65 -15.78 11.77
C TYR A 281 -8.11 -16.82 12.74
N TYR A 282 -8.15 -18.08 12.31
CA TYR A 282 -7.58 -19.18 13.07
C TYR A 282 -6.71 -20.06 12.19
N LYS A 283 -5.76 -20.76 12.83
CA LYS A 283 -4.88 -21.73 12.18
C LYS A 283 -4.46 -22.81 13.15
N ARG A 284 -4.37 -24.06 12.68
CA ARG A 284 -3.67 -25.14 13.39
C ARG A 284 -2.16 -24.90 13.36
N SER A 285 -1.55 -24.88 14.54
CA SER A 285 -0.13 -24.71 14.74
C SER A 285 0.39 -25.73 15.75
N ILE A 286 1.71 -25.80 15.88
CA ILE A 286 2.39 -26.58 16.91
C ILE A 286 2.92 -25.60 17.95
N TYR A 287 2.69 -25.90 19.22
CA TYR A 287 3.20 -25.10 20.31
C TYR A 287 4.72 -25.29 20.46
N HIS A 288 5.46 -24.18 20.42
CA HIS A 288 6.93 -24.20 20.54
C HIS A 288 7.44 -23.51 21.81
N GLY A 289 6.53 -23.11 22.72
CA GLY A 289 6.86 -22.39 23.94
C GLY A 289 7.26 -23.30 25.12
N PRO A 290 7.57 -22.70 26.29
CA PRO A 290 7.81 -23.44 27.53
C PRO A 290 6.54 -24.08 28.05
N ASN A 291 6.64 -25.10 28.89
CA ASN A 291 5.47 -25.78 29.44
C ASN A 291 4.59 -24.80 30.23
N VAL A 292 3.31 -24.71 29.84
CA VAL A 292 2.33 -23.83 30.48
C VAL A 292 1.30 -24.68 31.19
N ASN A 293 1.20 -24.49 32.51
CA ASN A 293 0.11 -25.05 33.28
C ASN A 293 -1.20 -24.34 32.90
N MET A 294 -2.14 -25.12 32.42
CA MET A 294 -3.52 -24.74 32.17
C MET A 294 -4.39 -25.18 33.36
N GLU A 295 -5.39 -24.37 33.70
CA GLU A 295 -6.47 -24.67 34.67
C GLU A 295 -6.91 -26.15 34.63
N ASN A 296 -7.19 -26.70 35.81
CA ASN A 296 -7.51 -28.12 36.06
C ASN A 296 -6.33 -29.10 35.88
N GLY A 297 -5.08 -28.67 36.14
CA GLY A 297 -3.91 -29.56 36.23
C GLY A 297 -3.35 -30.02 34.88
N ARG A 298 -3.80 -29.45 33.78
CA ARG A 298 -3.38 -29.84 32.43
C ARG A 298 -2.19 -29.00 31.98
N TRP A 299 -1.35 -29.58 31.13
CA TRP A 299 -0.16 -28.90 30.62
C TRP A 299 -0.24 -28.73 29.12
N LEU A 300 0.19 -27.55 28.67
CA LEU A 300 0.49 -27.28 27.27
C LEU A 300 2.00 -27.40 27.10
N GLU A 301 2.44 -28.38 26.31
CA GLU A 301 3.85 -28.73 26.15
C GLU A 301 4.31 -28.49 24.72
N LYS A 302 5.64 -28.35 24.57
CA LYS A 302 6.25 -28.19 23.25
C LYS A 302 5.94 -29.40 22.38
N GLY A 303 5.36 -29.16 21.19
CA GLY A 303 4.92 -30.20 20.26
C GLY A 303 3.40 -30.38 20.21
N ASP A 304 2.67 -29.82 21.17
CA ASP A 304 1.22 -29.94 21.21
C ASP A 304 0.53 -29.16 20.09
N ALA A 305 -0.53 -29.74 19.52
CA ALA A 305 -1.35 -29.07 18.52
C ALA A 305 -2.24 -28.01 19.18
N VAL A 306 -2.21 -26.80 18.65
CA VAL A 306 -2.99 -25.66 19.14
C VAL A 306 -3.70 -24.94 18.00
N VAL A 307 -4.77 -24.22 18.33
CA VAL A 307 -5.39 -23.23 17.43
C VAL A 307 -4.85 -21.86 17.76
N GLU A 308 -4.12 -21.25 16.83
CA GLU A 308 -3.67 -19.86 16.96
C GLU A 308 -4.75 -18.91 16.47
N LEU A 309 -5.12 -17.92 17.30
CA LEU A 309 -6.04 -16.85 16.92
C LEU A 309 -5.29 -15.58 16.52
N HIS A 310 -5.76 -14.97 15.44
CA HIS A 310 -5.23 -13.71 14.92
C HIS A 310 -6.38 -12.74 14.63
N PHE A 311 -6.35 -11.56 15.22
CA PHE A 311 -7.31 -10.51 14.89
C PHE A 311 -7.11 -10.00 13.46
N ASP A 312 -8.21 -9.68 12.79
CA ASP A 312 -8.19 -8.87 11.58
C ASP A 312 -7.77 -7.45 11.96
N ASN A 313 -6.63 -7.00 11.43
CA ASN A 313 -6.08 -5.71 11.82
C ASN A 313 -6.82 -4.53 11.16
N LYS A 314 -7.54 -4.74 10.04
CA LYS A 314 -8.44 -3.74 9.46
C LYS A 314 -9.62 -3.49 10.39
N MET A 315 -10.20 -4.54 10.95
CA MET A 315 -11.26 -4.41 11.96
C MET A 315 -10.72 -3.75 13.24
N LEU A 316 -9.56 -4.20 13.72
CA LEU A 316 -8.93 -3.62 14.91
C LEU A 316 -8.67 -2.11 14.75
N PHE A 317 -8.26 -1.69 13.56
CA PHE A 317 -8.09 -0.28 13.21
C PHE A 317 -9.41 0.49 13.21
N GLN A 318 -10.47 -0.04 12.58
CA GLN A 318 -11.80 0.59 12.57
C GLN A 318 -12.36 0.79 13.99
N LEU A 319 -12.23 -0.23 14.85
CA LEU A 319 -12.60 -0.12 16.26
C LEU A 319 -11.74 0.90 17.00
N GLY A 320 -10.42 0.94 16.74
CA GLY A 320 -9.53 1.94 17.31
C GLY A 320 -9.92 3.38 16.96
N THR A 321 -10.33 3.62 15.71
CA THR A 321 -10.76 4.95 15.26
C THR A 321 -12.08 5.42 15.84
N THR A 322 -12.94 4.49 16.27
CA THR A 322 -14.27 4.80 16.84
C THR A 322 -14.28 4.72 18.38
N ALA A 323 -13.26 4.09 18.99
CA ALA A 323 -13.16 3.95 20.42
C ALA A 323 -12.78 5.27 21.10
N LYS A 324 -13.53 5.62 22.15
CA LYS A 324 -13.28 6.83 22.98
C LYS A 324 -12.09 6.67 23.94
N SER A 325 -11.65 5.43 24.21
CA SER A 325 -10.53 5.12 25.09
C SER A 325 -10.03 3.69 24.86
N MET A 326 -8.85 3.35 25.38
CA MET A 326 -8.32 1.98 25.32
C MET A 326 -9.18 0.96 26.09
N VAL A 327 -9.82 1.40 27.17
CA VAL A 327 -10.76 0.56 27.91
C VAL A 327 -12.01 0.31 27.06
N HIS A 328 -12.51 1.33 26.36
CA HIS A 328 -13.63 1.19 25.45
C HIS A 328 -13.30 0.25 24.28
N LEU A 329 -12.12 0.37 23.67
CA LEU A 329 -11.64 -0.54 22.62
C LEU A 329 -11.57 -1.99 23.12
N ALA A 330 -10.99 -2.22 24.31
CA ALA A 330 -10.91 -3.55 24.90
C ALA A 330 -12.30 -4.16 25.17
N ILE A 331 -13.26 -3.37 25.66
CA ILE A 331 -14.65 -3.81 25.87
C ILE A 331 -15.31 -4.19 24.54
N GLN A 332 -15.15 -3.39 23.49
CA GLN A 332 -15.67 -3.70 22.15
C GLN A 332 -15.09 -5.01 21.63
N LEU A 333 -13.78 -5.19 21.71
CA LEU A 333 -13.10 -6.41 21.27
C LEU A 333 -13.58 -7.65 22.04
N ILE A 334 -13.71 -7.57 23.37
CA ILE A 334 -14.21 -8.69 24.17
C ILE A 334 -15.64 -9.07 23.77
N ARG A 335 -16.52 -8.08 23.54
CA ARG A 335 -17.90 -8.35 23.08
C ARG A 335 -17.91 -9.04 21.73
N ILE A 336 -17.04 -8.61 20.82
CA ILE A 336 -16.97 -9.16 19.48
C ILE A 336 -16.41 -10.58 19.48
N VAL A 337 -15.31 -10.82 20.21
CA VAL A 337 -14.73 -12.16 20.38
C VAL A 337 -15.77 -13.11 20.98
N LYS A 338 -16.49 -12.68 22.03
CA LYS A 338 -17.55 -13.48 22.65
C LYS A 338 -18.62 -13.93 21.64
N ARG A 339 -18.97 -13.10 20.66
CA ARG A 339 -20.00 -13.43 19.65
C ARG A 339 -19.52 -14.45 18.60
N GLN A 340 -18.21 -14.56 18.36
CA GLN A 340 -17.65 -15.44 17.32
C GLN A 340 -16.95 -16.69 17.86
N LEU A 341 -16.75 -16.82 19.18
CA LEU A 341 -16.25 -18.07 19.78
C LEU A 341 -17.13 -19.29 19.49
N PRO A 342 -18.48 -19.18 19.42
CA PRO A 342 -19.32 -20.29 18.95
C PRO A 342 -19.00 -20.72 17.52
N ASP A 343 -18.83 -19.76 16.60
CA ASP A 343 -18.48 -19.99 15.21
C ASP A 343 -17.12 -20.71 15.08
N LEU A 344 -16.17 -20.33 15.93
CA LEU A 344 -14.87 -20.98 16.01
C LEU A 344 -15.00 -22.42 16.51
N ALA A 345 -15.77 -22.65 17.57
CA ALA A 345 -16.01 -23.99 18.12
C ALA A 345 -16.61 -24.92 17.04
N TYR A 346 -17.64 -24.45 16.33
CA TYR A 346 -18.26 -25.16 15.21
C TYR A 346 -17.22 -25.59 14.16
N ARG A 347 -16.41 -24.65 13.67
CA ARG A 347 -15.39 -24.94 12.63
C ARG A 347 -14.29 -25.88 13.08
N ILE A 348 -13.92 -25.86 14.36
CA ILE A 348 -12.92 -26.78 14.90
C ILE A 348 -13.47 -28.20 14.94
N ALA A 349 -14.74 -28.39 15.29
CA ALA A 349 -15.33 -29.74 15.30
C ALA A 349 -15.62 -30.28 13.89
N ASP A 350 -16.00 -29.40 12.96
CA ASP A 350 -16.33 -29.78 11.58
C ASP A 350 -15.10 -30.12 10.73
N ASP A 351 -13.91 -29.57 11.03
CA ASP A 351 -12.69 -29.83 10.26
C ASP A 351 -11.90 -31.04 10.81
N PRO A 352 -11.81 -32.18 10.10
CA PRO A 352 -11.06 -33.35 10.55
C PRO A 352 -9.57 -33.06 10.78
N LYS A 353 -9.03 -32.01 10.14
CA LYS A 353 -7.64 -31.58 10.34
C LYS A 353 -7.42 -30.92 11.69
N MET A 354 -8.45 -30.69 12.48
CA MET A 354 -8.37 -30.07 13.80
C MET A 354 -8.42 -31.08 14.95
N ASN A 355 -8.45 -32.37 14.65
CA ASN A 355 -8.37 -33.44 15.63
C ASN A 355 -7.08 -33.37 16.46
N GLY A 356 -7.20 -33.61 17.78
CA GLY A 356 -6.09 -33.65 18.72
C GLY A 356 -5.56 -32.28 19.16
N ILE A 357 -6.29 -31.19 18.89
CA ILE A 357 -5.96 -29.86 19.42
C ILE A 357 -6.17 -29.86 20.94
N LYS A 358 -5.18 -29.36 21.69
CA LYS A 358 -5.26 -29.26 23.15
C LYS A 358 -5.76 -27.90 23.65
N ALA A 359 -5.46 -26.83 22.92
CA ALA A 359 -5.78 -25.47 23.37
C ALA A 359 -5.95 -24.48 22.22
N VAL A 360 -6.70 -23.42 22.51
CA VAL A 360 -6.73 -22.16 21.77
C VAL A 360 -5.67 -21.23 22.35
N TYR A 361 -4.86 -20.64 21.49
CA TYR A 361 -3.67 -19.88 21.83
C TYR A 361 -3.68 -18.53 21.09
N ALA A 362 -3.29 -17.45 21.76
CA ALA A 362 -3.03 -16.17 21.11
C ALA A 362 -2.02 -15.33 21.88
N VAL A 363 -1.48 -14.31 21.20
CA VAL A 363 -0.66 -13.26 21.82
C VAL A 363 -1.42 -11.95 21.74
N SER A 364 -1.64 -11.30 22.89
CA SER A 364 -2.42 -10.06 22.97
C SER A 364 -1.79 -9.08 23.96
N MET A 365 -1.92 -7.78 23.70
CA MET A 365 -1.59 -6.73 24.68
C MET A 365 -2.78 -6.35 25.56
N ILE A 366 -3.96 -6.94 25.32
CA ILE A 366 -5.17 -6.71 26.13
C ILE A 366 -5.16 -7.70 27.28
N ASN A 367 -4.64 -7.24 28.41
CA ASN A 367 -4.36 -8.08 29.58
C ASN A 367 -5.51 -8.09 30.60
N ARG A 368 -6.69 -7.59 30.24
CA ARG A 368 -7.87 -7.50 31.13
C ARG A 368 -9.12 -7.86 30.38
N GLY A 369 -9.88 -8.85 30.90
CA GLY A 369 -11.17 -9.26 30.35
C GLY A 369 -11.20 -10.57 29.53
N PRO A 370 -10.12 -11.04 28.86
CA PRO A 370 -10.11 -12.39 28.26
C PRO A 370 -10.43 -13.52 29.25
N GLU A 371 -10.08 -13.35 30.53
CA GLU A 371 -10.40 -14.29 31.62
C GLU A 371 -11.91 -14.55 31.73
N LYS A 372 -12.76 -13.54 31.48
CA LYS A 372 -14.22 -13.71 31.48
C LYS A 372 -14.73 -14.61 30.36
N LEU A 373 -13.92 -14.82 29.32
CA LEU A 373 -14.22 -15.72 28.22
C LEU A 373 -13.65 -17.13 28.46
N GLY A 374 -12.84 -17.33 29.51
CA GLY A 374 -12.15 -18.60 29.79
C GLY A 374 -10.69 -18.66 29.33
N PHE A 375 -10.09 -17.52 28.93
CA PHE A 375 -8.67 -17.46 28.63
C PHE A 375 -7.84 -17.21 29.89
N GLN A 376 -6.78 -17.97 30.06
CA GLN A 376 -5.75 -17.74 31.08
C GLN A 376 -4.66 -16.83 30.51
N ILE A 377 -4.19 -15.89 31.33
CA ILE A 377 -3.18 -14.92 30.94
C ILE A 377 -1.82 -15.37 31.49
N ARG A 378 -0.82 -15.50 30.62
CA ARG A 378 0.55 -15.92 30.96
C ARG A 378 1.57 -14.93 30.40
N GLU A 379 2.72 -14.85 31.07
CA GLU A 379 3.83 -14.04 30.58
C GLU A 379 4.41 -14.64 29.30
N LEU A 380 4.77 -13.76 28.35
CA LEU A 380 5.40 -14.21 27.11
C LEU A 380 6.85 -14.65 27.41
N PRO A 381 7.29 -15.84 26.94
CA PRO A 381 8.63 -16.37 27.19
C PRO A 381 9.72 -15.38 26.75
N LYS A 382 10.82 -15.29 27.49
CA LYS A 382 11.97 -14.45 27.10
C LYS A 382 12.60 -15.01 25.82
N GLY A 383 12.97 -14.13 24.87
CA GLY A 383 13.61 -14.52 23.61
C GLY A 383 13.23 -13.64 22.42
N LEU A 384 13.73 -13.98 21.23
CA LEU A 384 13.52 -13.24 19.99
C LEU A 384 12.03 -13.05 19.65
N PHE A 385 11.21 -14.06 19.90
CA PHE A 385 9.76 -13.99 19.66
C PHE A 385 9.08 -12.91 20.51
N ARG A 386 9.45 -12.77 21.80
CA ARG A 386 8.93 -11.71 22.66
C ARG A 386 9.40 -10.34 22.21
N ILE A 387 10.66 -10.20 21.81
CA ILE A 387 11.21 -8.92 21.32
C ILE A 387 10.47 -8.49 20.05
N ALA A 388 10.38 -9.38 19.07
CA ALA A 388 9.70 -9.13 17.80
C ALA A 388 8.20 -8.83 18.01
N SER A 389 7.50 -9.63 18.82
CA SER A 389 6.08 -9.43 19.12
C SER A 389 5.84 -8.12 19.89
N THR A 390 6.74 -7.75 20.81
CA THR A 390 6.65 -6.47 21.53
C THR A 390 6.84 -5.29 20.60
N LEU A 391 7.82 -5.35 19.69
CA LEU A 391 8.06 -4.29 18.72
C LEU A 391 6.87 -4.13 17.76
N TYR A 392 6.38 -5.24 17.21
CA TYR A 392 5.24 -5.27 16.31
C TYR A 392 3.95 -4.75 16.97
N LEU A 393 3.62 -5.25 18.17
CA LEU A 393 2.38 -4.86 18.85
C LEU A 393 2.44 -3.41 19.37
N LYS A 394 3.60 -2.92 19.81
CA LYS A 394 3.78 -1.49 20.14
C LYS A 394 3.58 -0.59 18.92
N LEU A 395 4.13 -0.99 17.76
CA LEU A 395 3.91 -0.28 16.50
C LEU A 395 2.42 -0.27 16.13
N LEU A 396 1.74 -1.42 16.23
CA LEU A 396 0.31 -1.55 15.97
C LEU A 396 -0.52 -0.63 16.86
N PHE A 397 -0.28 -0.66 18.18
CA PHE A 397 -1.06 0.15 19.11
C PHE A 397 -0.77 1.64 18.99
N SER A 398 0.46 2.03 18.61
CA SER A 398 0.76 3.42 18.28
C SER A 398 -0.09 3.95 17.11
N VAL A 399 -0.59 3.06 16.25
CA VAL A 399 -1.42 3.40 15.10
C VAL A 399 -2.91 3.37 15.43
N ILE A 400 -3.31 2.44 16.29
CA ILE A 400 -4.72 2.20 16.67
C ILE A 400 -5.18 3.10 17.83
N HIS A 401 -4.26 3.72 18.57
CA HIS A 401 -4.62 4.52 19.74
C HIS A 401 -5.44 5.78 19.38
N PRO A 402 -6.64 5.97 19.96
CA PRO A 402 -7.56 7.05 19.59
C PRO A 402 -7.02 8.47 19.86
N SER A 403 -6.05 8.62 20.77
CA SER A 403 -5.50 9.92 21.19
C SER A 403 -4.10 10.26 20.64
N GLY A 404 -3.54 9.44 19.73
CA GLY A 404 -2.20 9.69 19.16
C GLY A 404 -1.00 9.33 20.07
N PRO A 405 0.25 9.51 19.58
CA PRO A 405 1.47 9.01 20.24
C PRO A 405 1.91 9.81 21.49
N GLU A 406 1.39 11.03 21.69
CA GLU A 406 1.84 11.94 22.76
C GLU A 406 1.39 11.51 24.17
N GLN A 407 0.34 10.70 24.31
CA GLN A 407 -0.11 10.13 25.60
C GLN A 407 0.52 8.78 25.96
N LEU A 408 1.47 8.27 25.16
CA LEU A 408 2.16 7.00 25.46
C LEU A 408 2.99 7.06 26.76
N ASN A 409 3.28 8.26 27.29
CA ASN A 409 4.16 8.40 28.45
C ASN A 409 3.52 8.07 29.81
N GLU A 410 2.20 8.17 29.98
CA GLU A 410 1.62 7.99 31.32
C GLU A 410 1.46 6.52 31.75
N LYS A 411 1.49 5.53 30.85
CA LYS A 411 1.28 4.10 31.20
C LYS A 411 2.10 3.09 30.36
N ARG A 412 3.34 3.43 30.01
CA ARG A 412 4.27 2.55 29.27
C ARG A 412 4.45 1.16 29.93
N ASP A 413 4.33 1.08 31.24
CA ASP A 413 4.55 -0.16 32.01
C ASP A 413 3.41 -1.18 31.97
N LYS A 414 2.25 -0.86 31.37
CA LYS A 414 1.10 -1.78 31.31
C LYS A 414 0.87 -2.41 29.92
N MET A 415 1.70 -2.09 28.93
CA MET A 415 1.58 -2.57 27.54
C MET A 415 2.67 -3.59 27.20
N VAL A 416 2.67 -4.71 27.93
CA VAL A 416 3.50 -5.88 27.65
C VAL A 416 2.59 -6.94 27.01
N PRO A 417 2.96 -7.50 25.84
CA PRO A 417 2.20 -8.58 25.24
C PRO A 417 2.24 -9.80 26.14
N LYS A 418 1.07 -10.38 26.35
CA LYS A 418 0.87 -11.59 27.12
C LYS A 418 0.35 -12.69 26.22
N MET A 419 0.71 -13.90 26.61
CA MET A 419 0.14 -15.11 26.04
C MET A 419 -1.24 -15.30 26.68
N ILE A 420 -2.25 -15.57 25.85
CA ILE A 420 -3.56 -16.02 26.33
C ILE A 420 -3.81 -17.42 25.82
N VAL A 421 -4.24 -18.31 26.71
CA VAL A 421 -4.46 -19.73 26.41
C VAL A 421 -5.80 -20.17 26.99
N MET A 422 -6.57 -20.93 26.23
CA MET A 422 -7.83 -21.53 26.67
C MET A 422 -7.80 -23.03 26.33
N PRO A 423 -8.03 -23.92 27.30
CA PRO A 423 -8.18 -25.34 27.02
C PRO A 423 -9.31 -25.59 26.01
N ILE A 424 -9.13 -26.53 25.09
CA ILE A 424 -10.08 -26.73 23.98
C ILE A 424 -11.47 -27.15 24.47
N ASP A 425 -11.54 -27.92 25.54
CA ASP A 425 -12.75 -28.35 26.23
C ASP A 425 -13.45 -27.18 26.93
N THR A 426 -12.70 -26.16 27.38
CA THR A 426 -13.31 -24.93 27.90
C THR A 426 -13.99 -24.15 26.78
N LEU A 427 -13.40 -24.13 25.57
CA LEU A 427 -14.04 -23.56 24.39
C LEU A 427 -15.34 -24.30 24.07
N PHE A 428 -15.28 -25.63 23.95
CA PHE A 428 -16.45 -26.44 23.62
C PHE A 428 -17.52 -26.35 24.72
N GLY A 429 -17.16 -26.55 25.99
CA GLY A 429 -18.12 -26.53 27.10
C GLY A 429 -18.84 -25.19 27.28
N ARG A 430 -18.25 -24.06 26.85
CA ARG A 430 -18.85 -22.72 27.01
C ARG A 430 -19.51 -22.16 25.76
N PHE A 431 -19.06 -22.54 24.58
CA PHE A 431 -19.44 -21.87 23.33
C PHE A 431 -19.97 -22.80 22.25
N TRP A 432 -19.90 -24.11 22.44
CA TRP A 432 -20.51 -25.06 21.51
C TRP A 432 -22.03 -25.07 21.66
N LEU A 433 -22.74 -24.82 20.56
CA LEU A 433 -24.22 -24.75 20.52
C LEU A 433 -24.89 -26.02 19.97
N GLY A 434 -24.14 -27.09 19.73
CA GLY A 434 -24.68 -28.32 19.12
C GLY A 434 -25.07 -28.15 17.65
N ASP A 435 -25.88 -29.09 17.15
CA ASP A 435 -26.44 -29.10 15.79
C ASP A 435 -27.44 -27.97 15.50
N SER A 436 -27.71 -27.09 16.48
CA SER A 436 -28.61 -25.94 16.37
C SER A 436 -27.94 -24.70 15.73
N TYR A 437 -26.72 -24.85 15.22
CA TYR A 437 -25.93 -23.77 14.67
C TYR A 437 -26.40 -23.41 13.24
N PRO A 438 -26.81 -22.15 12.95
CA PRO A 438 -27.29 -21.78 11.62
C PRO A 438 -26.13 -21.79 10.61
N THR A 439 -26.14 -22.76 9.70
CA THR A 439 -25.20 -22.83 8.58
C THR A 439 -25.61 -21.87 7.46
N ASP A 440 -24.64 -21.17 6.84
CA ASP A 440 -24.87 -20.30 5.66
C ASP A 440 -25.41 -21.06 4.42
N GLN A 441 -25.58 -22.38 4.51
CA GLN A 441 -26.36 -23.19 3.59
C GLN A 441 -27.13 -24.24 4.38
N GLY A 442 -28.46 -24.28 4.21
CA GLY A 442 -29.34 -25.21 4.91
C GLY A 442 -29.08 -26.67 4.53
N GLN A 443 -28.14 -27.31 5.21
CA GLN A 443 -28.03 -28.77 5.31
C GLN A 443 -27.65 -29.13 6.74
N SER A 444 -28.64 -29.66 7.48
CA SER A 444 -28.42 -30.38 8.72
C SER A 444 -27.72 -31.71 8.41
N LYS A 445 -26.60 -31.99 9.09
CA LYS A 445 -26.01 -33.32 9.22
C LYS A 445 -25.34 -33.51 10.58
N THR A 446 -26.04 -34.28 11.42
CA THR A 446 -25.58 -35.24 12.46
C THR A 446 -24.22 -35.05 13.14
N ASP A 447 -24.29 -34.62 14.41
CA ASP A 447 -23.53 -34.97 15.62
C ASP A 447 -22.11 -35.61 15.52
N PRO A 448 -21.03 -34.79 15.50
CA PRO A 448 -19.64 -35.21 15.71
C PRO A 448 -19.20 -35.28 17.20
N ILE A 449 -20.06 -34.85 18.12
CA ILE A 449 -19.69 -34.55 19.52
C ILE A 449 -19.45 -35.83 20.33
N GLN A 450 -20.06 -36.96 19.96
CA GLN A 450 -19.91 -38.21 20.72
C GLN A 450 -18.55 -38.90 20.58
N GLU A 451 -17.76 -38.63 19.54
CA GLU A 451 -16.43 -39.24 19.38
C GLU A 451 -15.32 -38.49 20.14
N THR A 452 -15.38 -37.16 20.16
CA THR A 452 -14.32 -36.34 20.76
C THR A 452 -14.37 -36.38 22.31
N VAL A 453 -15.58 -36.46 22.88
CA VAL A 453 -15.77 -36.61 24.34
C VAL A 453 -15.32 -38.01 24.79
N ARG A 454 -15.61 -39.07 24.02
CA ARG A 454 -15.15 -40.44 24.30
C ARG A 454 -13.62 -40.59 24.17
N ALA A 455 -13.00 -39.91 23.22
CA ALA A 455 -11.53 -39.94 23.05
C ALA A 455 -10.78 -39.25 24.20
N SER A 456 -11.37 -38.21 24.82
CA SER A 456 -10.75 -37.56 25.99
C SER A 456 -10.93 -38.37 27.28
N GLN A 457 -12.06 -39.07 27.45
CA GLN A 457 -12.34 -39.89 28.64
C GLN A 457 -11.61 -41.25 28.61
N ALA A 458 -11.29 -41.78 27.43
CA ALA A 458 -10.48 -42.99 27.27
C ALA A 458 -8.98 -42.79 27.53
N ALA A 459 -8.49 -41.54 27.53
CA ALA A 459 -7.09 -41.22 27.81
C ALA A 459 -6.82 -41.08 29.33
N ASP A 460 -7.80 -40.63 30.12
CA ASP A 460 -7.67 -40.50 31.58
C ASP A 460 -7.82 -41.82 32.35
N THR A 461 -8.39 -42.86 31.72
CA THR A 461 -8.62 -44.18 32.36
C THR A 461 -7.46 -45.17 32.22
N ARG A 462 -6.37 -44.82 31.52
CA ARG A 462 -5.18 -45.70 31.35
C ARG A 462 -3.96 -45.32 32.21
N SER A 463 -4.10 -44.40 33.17
CA SER A 463 -3.02 -44.07 34.13
C SER A 463 -3.27 -44.51 35.57
N SER A 464 -4.35 -45.25 35.81
CA SER A 464 -4.68 -45.80 37.13
C SER A 464 -5.41 -47.13 37.01
N SER A 465 -4.73 -48.16 36.51
CA SER A 465 -4.99 -49.58 36.80
C SER A 465 -3.74 -50.40 36.47
#